data_AF-A0A3B8KW43-F1
#
_entry.id   AF-A0A3B8KW43-F1
#
_cell.length_a   1.000
_cell.length_b   1.000
_cell.length_c   1.000
_cell.angle_alpha   90.00
_cell.angle_beta   90.00
_cell.angle_gamma   90.00
#
_symmetry.space_group_name_H-M   'P 1'
#
loop_
_entity.id
_entity.type
_entity.pdbx_description
1 polymer ?
#
loop_
_entity_poly.entity_id
_entity_poly.type
_entity_poly.pdbx_seq_one_letter_code
_entity_poly.pdbx_strand_id
1 'polypeptide(L)'
;QPDTTKNGGLTESRRIAGWAYDHNVQMVSHGWNTAVGLAADLQLAAAIPVALFVEYLTPCAYIEDLLDRPFELDEEGFLEIPSEPGLGRCLDPERVAR
;
A
#
# COMPACT_ATOMS: atom_id res chain seq x y z
N GLN A 1 10.67 -0.05 -8.51
CA GLN A 1 9.51 0.15 -7.62
C GLN A 1 8.24 0.04 -8.45
N PRO A 2 7.57 -1.13 -8.47
CA PRO A 2 6.30 -1.28 -9.17
C PRO A 2 5.18 -0.58 -8.41
N ASP A 3 4.19 -0.04 -9.14
CA ASP A 3 2.98 0.56 -8.57
C ASP A 3 1.77 -0.30 -8.91
N THR A 4 1.14 -0.85 -7.87
CA THR A 4 -0.02 -1.73 -7.97
C THR A 4 -1.20 -1.10 -8.72
N THR A 5 -1.34 0.23 -8.69
CA THR A 5 -2.41 0.96 -9.38
C THR A 5 -2.11 1.27 -10.85
N LYS A 6 -0.87 1.04 -11.32
CA LYS A 6 -0.41 1.41 -12.68
C LYS A 6 0.05 0.20 -13.50
N ASN A 7 0.65 -0.80 -12.88
CA ASN A 7 1.36 -1.88 -13.57
C ASN A 7 0.49 -3.10 -13.95
N GLY A 8 -0.80 -3.11 -13.59
CA GLY A 8 -1.68 -4.26 -13.81
C GLY A 8 -2.29 -4.87 -12.55
N GLY A 9 -2.21 -4.20 -11.40
CA GLY A 9 -2.88 -4.63 -10.16
C GLY A 9 -2.03 -5.55 -9.30
N LEU A 10 -2.63 -6.02 -8.20
CA LEU A 10 -1.98 -6.94 -7.25
C LEU A 10 -1.45 -8.20 -7.95
N THR A 11 -2.16 -8.69 -8.97
CA THR A 11 -1.74 -9.86 -9.77
C THR A 11 -0.38 -9.63 -10.41
N GLU A 12 -0.16 -8.48 -11.06
CA GLU A 12 1.09 -8.20 -11.75
C GLU A 12 2.18 -7.77 -10.77
N SER A 13 1.85 -6.94 -9.78
CA SER A 13 2.79 -6.59 -8.70
C SER A 13 3.34 -7.84 -7.99
N ARG A 14 2.50 -8.85 -7.71
CA ARG A 14 2.94 -10.10 -7.09
C ARG A 14 3.89 -10.90 -7.98
N ARG A 15 3.68 -10.91 -9.31
CA ARG A 15 4.60 -11.57 -10.25
C ARG A 15 5.94 -10.87 -10.30
N ILE A 16 5.94 -9.54 -10.39
CA ILE A 16 7.16 -8.73 -10.36
C ILE A 16 7.92 -8.95 -9.06
N ALA A 17 7.21 -8.94 -7.92
CA ALA A 17 7.81 -9.12 -6.62
C ALA A 17 8.36 -10.54 -6.40
N GLY A 18 7.70 -11.57 -6.94
CA GLY A 18 8.23 -12.93 -7.00
C GLY A 18 9.50 -13.03 -7.86
N TRP A 19 9.52 -12.36 -9.01
CA TRP A 19 10.72 -12.32 -9.84
C TRP A 19 11.88 -11.58 -9.16
N ALA A 20 11.60 -10.51 -8.43
CA ALA A 20 12.60 -9.81 -7.61
C ALA A 20 13.13 -10.72 -6.49
N TYR A 21 12.25 -11.48 -5.81
CA TYR A 21 12.62 -12.46 -4.80
C TYR A 21 13.61 -13.51 -5.35
N ASP A 22 13.31 -14.09 -6.51
CA ASP A 22 14.16 -15.11 -7.17
C ASP A 22 15.57 -14.58 -7.52
N HIS A 23 15.71 -13.25 -7.64
CA HIS A 23 16.98 -12.59 -7.98
C HIS A 23 17.64 -11.90 -6.78
N ASN A 24 17.15 -12.11 -5.56
CA ASN A 24 17.62 -11.43 -4.35
C ASN A 24 17.58 -9.90 -4.47
N VAL A 25 16.59 -9.38 -5.19
CA VAL A 25 16.37 -7.94 -5.38
C VAL A 25 15.29 -7.49 -4.41
N GLN A 26 15.59 -6.43 -3.65
CA GLN A 26 14.60 -5.80 -2.79
C GLN A 26 13.48 -5.19 -3.64
N MET A 27 12.24 -5.42 -3.22
CA MET A 27 11.07 -4.78 -3.79
C MET A 27 10.59 -3.70 -2.83
N VAL A 28 10.34 -2.51 -3.35
CA VAL A 28 9.67 -1.42 -2.64
C VAL A 28 8.56 -0.95 -3.58
N SER A 29 7.33 -0.85 -3.08
CA SER A 29 6.22 -0.34 -3.88
C SER A 29 6.39 1.16 -4.15
N HIS A 30 5.86 1.62 -5.28
CA HIS A 30 5.74 3.05 -5.55
C HIS A 30 4.39 3.56 -5.05
N GLY A 31 4.41 4.59 -4.20
CA GLY A 31 3.30 5.03 -3.36
C GLY A 31 2.72 6.39 -3.73
N TRP A 32 3.05 6.93 -4.91
CA TRP A 32 2.44 8.18 -5.38
C TRP A 32 1.06 7.91 -5.98
N ASN A 33 0.12 7.61 -5.09
CA ASN A 33 -1.25 7.17 -5.37
C ASN A 33 -2.25 7.69 -4.30
N THR A 34 -3.26 6.89 -3.94
CA THR A 34 -4.30 7.21 -2.95
C THR A 34 -4.25 6.24 -1.77
N ALA A 35 -5.07 6.48 -0.74
CA ALA A 35 -5.20 5.57 0.41
C ALA A 35 -5.49 4.11 0.01
N VAL A 36 -6.21 3.90 -1.10
CA VAL A 36 -6.50 2.57 -1.66
C VAL A 36 -5.23 1.91 -2.20
N GLY A 37 -4.36 2.69 -2.86
CA GLY A 37 -3.07 2.20 -3.36
C GLY A 37 -2.13 1.82 -2.22
N LEU A 38 -2.02 2.68 -1.19
CA LEU A 38 -1.26 2.37 0.02
C LEU A 38 -1.76 1.09 0.71
N ALA A 39 -3.08 0.93 0.85
CA ALA A 39 -3.65 -0.29 1.42
C ALA A 39 -3.28 -1.54 0.61
N ALA A 40 -3.32 -1.46 -0.73
CA ALA A 40 -2.90 -2.56 -1.60
C ALA A 40 -1.40 -2.88 -1.47
N ASP A 41 -0.56 -1.86 -1.35
CA ASP A 41 0.88 -2.01 -1.20
C ASP A 41 1.25 -2.64 0.16
N LEU A 42 0.56 -2.28 1.24
CA LEU A 42 0.74 -2.90 2.56
C LEU A 42 0.38 -4.39 2.54
N GLN A 43 -0.73 -4.77 1.88
CA GLN A 43 -1.10 -6.18 1.72
C GLN A 43 -0.10 -6.96 0.86
N LEU A 44 0.47 -6.32 -0.17
CA LEU A 44 1.54 -6.91 -0.97
C LEU A 44 2.82 -7.11 -0.15
N ALA A 45 3.21 -6.11 0.65
CA ALA A 45 4.37 -6.17 1.54
C ALA A 45 4.25 -7.31 2.56
N ALA A 46 3.06 -7.50 3.15
CA ALA A 46 2.78 -8.61 4.05
C ALA A 46 3.00 -10.00 3.42
N ALA A 47 2.81 -10.10 2.10
CA ALA A 47 2.82 -11.37 1.38
C ALA A 47 4.17 -11.72 0.73
N ILE A 48 5.14 -10.80 0.69
CA ILE A 48 6.39 -10.97 -0.07
C ILE A 48 7.62 -10.73 0.81
N PRO A 49 8.52 -11.71 1.01
CA PRO A 49 9.65 -11.60 1.95
C PRO A 49 10.64 -10.47 1.64
N VAL A 50 10.75 -10.04 0.38
CA VAL A 50 11.68 -8.97 -0.05
C VAL A 50 11.02 -7.59 -0.11
N ALA A 51 9.74 -7.48 0.28
CA ALA A 51 8.97 -6.24 0.28
C ALA A 51 8.89 -5.63 1.69
N LEU A 52 10.03 -5.16 2.21
CA LEU A 52 10.16 -4.66 3.59
C LEU A 52 9.71 -3.20 3.77
N PHE A 53 9.59 -2.45 2.69
CA PHE A 53 9.25 -1.03 2.72
C PHE A 53 8.13 -0.73 1.70
N VAL A 54 7.32 0.26 2.03
CA VAL A 54 6.40 0.93 1.11
C VAL A 54 6.75 2.41 1.04
N GLU A 55 6.54 3.03 -0.10
CA GLU A 55 6.62 4.49 -0.19
C GLU A 55 5.35 5.09 0.42
N TYR A 56 5.52 5.98 1.41
CA TYR A 56 4.42 6.64 2.11
C TYR A 56 4.50 8.16 1.91
N LEU A 57 3.54 8.71 1.15
CA LEU A 57 3.46 10.15 0.90
C LEU A 57 2.62 10.84 1.98
N THR A 58 3.25 11.63 2.83
CA THR A 58 2.59 12.46 3.84
C THR A 58 3.29 13.82 3.97
N PRO A 59 2.56 14.94 4.16
CA PRO A 59 1.10 15.06 4.21
C PRO A 59 0.44 14.95 2.81
N CYS A 60 -0.68 14.25 2.72
CA CYS A 60 -1.44 14.12 1.47
C CYS A 60 -2.92 13.79 1.70
N ALA A 61 -3.82 14.68 1.28
CA ALA A 61 -5.26 14.47 1.40
C ALA A 61 -5.77 13.22 0.67
N TYR A 62 -5.14 12.82 -0.44
CA TYR A 62 -5.52 11.60 -1.16
C TYR A 62 -5.19 10.31 -0.41
N ILE A 63 -4.36 10.38 0.63
CA ILE A 63 -4.00 9.25 1.50
C ILE A 63 -4.69 9.38 2.87
N GLU A 64 -4.75 10.59 3.41
CA GLU A 64 -5.18 10.85 4.79
C GLU A 64 -6.69 11.15 4.91
N ASP A 65 -7.37 11.56 3.84
CA ASP A 65 -8.74 12.10 3.88
C ASP A 65 -9.73 11.32 3.02
N LEU A 66 -9.45 10.05 2.67
CA LEU A 66 -10.36 9.21 1.89
C LEU A 66 -10.98 8.05 2.69
N LEU A 67 -10.38 7.68 3.82
CA LEU A 67 -10.77 6.49 4.59
C LEU A 67 -11.56 6.88 5.85
N ASP A 68 -12.37 5.94 6.33
CA ASP A 68 -13.02 6.05 7.64
C ASP A 68 -12.02 6.04 8.80
N ARG A 69 -10.93 5.28 8.64
CA ARG A 69 -9.76 5.23 9.53
C ARG A 69 -8.50 5.50 8.72
N PRO A 70 -7.81 6.64 8.93
CA PRO A 70 -6.59 6.97 8.21
C PRO A 70 -5.43 6.05 8.59
N PHE A 71 -4.41 6.03 7.75
CA PHE A 71 -3.13 5.44 8.10
C PHE A 71 -2.32 6.41 8.95
N GLU A 72 -1.72 5.91 10.02
CA GLU A 72 -0.88 6.68 10.93
C GLU A 72 0.39 5.89 11.21
N LEU A 73 1.50 6.61 11.38
CA LEU A 73 2.75 6.01 11.85
C LEU A 73 2.67 5.82 13.36
N ASP A 74 3.10 4.66 13.85
CA ASP A 74 3.26 4.42 15.28
C ASP A 74 4.47 5.18 15.85
N GLU A 75 4.71 5.01 17.16
CA GLU A 75 5.81 5.67 17.88
C GLU A 75 7.20 5.27 17.35
N GLU A 76 7.31 4.13 16.66
CA GLU A 76 8.55 3.61 16.08
C GLU A 76 8.68 3.95 14.58
N GLY A 77 7.67 4.58 13.98
CA GLY A 77 7.65 4.99 12.58
C GLY A 77 7.19 3.90 11.62
N PHE A 78 6.44 2.89 12.08
CA PHE A 78 5.86 1.86 11.22
C PHE A 78 4.40 2.14 10.86
N LEU A 79 3.98 1.63 9.71
CA LEU A 79 2.58 1.57 9.32
C LEU A 79 1.99 0.22 9.72
N GLU A 80 0.81 0.26 10.36
CA GLU A 80 0.02 -0.94 10.60
C GLU A 80 -0.47 -1.54 9.28
N ILE A 81 -0.29 -2.84 9.09
CA ILE A 81 -0.93 -3.59 8.01
C ILE A 81 -2.33 -4.01 8.48
N PRO A 82 -3.40 -3.54 7.83
CA PRO A 82 -4.77 -3.87 8.21
C PRO A 82 -5.05 -5.38 8.15
N SER A 83 -5.87 -5.87 9.09
CA SER A 83 -6.23 -7.30 9.19
C SER A 83 -7.69 -7.60 8.86
N GLU A 84 -8.48 -6.56 8.57
CA GLU A 84 -9.86 -6.66 8.14
C GLU A 84 -9.97 -7.18 6.68
N PRO A 85 -11.12 -7.73 6.24
CA PRO A 85 -11.27 -8.32 4.91
C PRO A 85 -10.90 -7.37 3.75
N GLY A 86 -10.40 -7.95 2.65
CA GLY A 86 -10.05 -7.21 1.45
C GLY A 86 -8.74 -6.44 1.61
N LEU A 87 -8.76 -5.12 1.38
CA LEU A 87 -7.62 -4.24 1.63
C LEU A 87 -7.52 -3.80 3.10
N GLY A 88 -8.50 -4.19 3.93
CA GLY A 88 -8.60 -3.90 5.36
C GLY A 88 -8.86 -2.43 5.72
N ARG A 89 -9.31 -1.62 4.75
CA ARG A 89 -9.78 -0.25 4.97
C ARG A 89 -11.05 0.03 4.18
N CYS A 90 -11.88 0.92 4.69
CA CYS A 90 -13.12 1.36 4.06
C CYS A 90 -13.01 2.81 3.61
N LEU A 91 -13.57 3.13 2.45
CA LEU A 91 -13.72 4.50 2.01
C LEU A 91 -14.80 5.20 2.84
N ASP A 92 -14.58 6.47 3.15
CA ASP A 92 -15.60 7.35 3.74
C ASP A 92 -16.43 7.99 2.60
N PRO A 93 -17.73 7.66 2.46
CA PRO A 93 -18.55 8.16 1.36
C PRO A 93 -18.70 9.69 1.35
N GLU A 94 -18.72 10.34 2.51
CA GLU A 94 -18.86 11.80 2.60
C GLU A 94 -17.58 12.49 2.12
N ARG A 95 -16.42 11.94 2.49
CA ARG A 95 -15.13 12.46 2.04
C ARG A 95 -14.90 12.26 0.55
N VAL A 96 -15.31 11.11 0.02
CA VAL A 96 -15.24 10.82 -1.42
C VAL A 96 -16.15 11.72 -2.24
N ALA A 97 -17.28 12.17 -1.68
CA ALA A 97 -18.26 13.00 -2.38
C ALA A 97 -17.93 14.50 -2.42
N ARG A 98 -16.92 14.96 -1.67
CA ARG A 98 -16.51 16.37 -1.54
C ARG A 98 -15.59 16.80 -2.67
#